data_AF-A0A9N7R894-F1
#
_entry.id   AF-A0A9N7R894-F1
#
_cell.length_a   1.000
_cell.length_b   1.000
_cell.length_c   1.000
_cell.angle_alpha   90.00
_cell.angle_beta   90.00
_cell.angle_gamma   90.00
#
_symmetry.space_group_name_H-M   'P 1'
#
loop_
_entity.id
_entity.type
_entity.pdbx_description
1 polymer ?
#
loop_
_entity_poly.entity_id
_entity_poly.type
_entity_poly.pdbx_seq_one_letter_code
_entity_poly.pdbx_strand_id
1 'polypeptide(L)'
;MEPEYAGSGSDVAKPGIVWKQTAGHEEKKAAIAEEMKRMRRLPPNSSYAAHRLRLLDKIYQLLLAKRTNSQDEELELLFAGLHI
;
A
#
# COMPACT_ATOMS: atom_id res chain seq x y z
N MET A 1 -12.89 -38.19 24.67
CA MET A 1 -13.85 -37.08 24.44
C MET A 1 -12.98 -35.85 24.23
N GLU A 2 -12.61 -35.62 22.97
CA GLU A 2 -11.72 -34.52 22.55
C GLU A 2 -12.60 -33.28 22.29
N PRO A 3 -12.25 -32.09 22.79
CA PRO A 3 -12.84 -30.85 22.32
C PRO A 3 -11.83 -30.10 21.42
N GLU A 4 -12.00 -30.19 20.11
CA GLU A 4 -11.34 -29.27 19.17
C GLU A 4 -12.34 -28.86 18.10
N TYR A 5 -12.69 -27.58 18.03
CA TYR A 5 -12.15 -26.73 16.96
C TYR A 5 -12.52 -25.26 17.21
N ALA A 6 -11.51 -24.43 17.02
CA ALA A 6 -11.48 -23.00 17.24
C ALA A 6 -12.46 -22.25 16.33
N GLY A 7 -12.99 -21.14 16.87
CA GLY A 7 -13.70 -20.13 16.10
C GLY A 7 -12.80 -19.56 15.01
N SER A 8 -13.21 -19.73 13.76
CA SER A 8 -12.65 -19.04 12.61
C SER A 8 -13.63 -17.95 12.18
N GLY A 9 -13.59 -16.83 12.89
CA GLY A 9 -14.18 -15.58 12.45
C GLY A 9 -13.12 -14.83 11.66
N SER A 10 -13.10 -15.07 10.35
CA SER A 10 -12.21 -14.44 9.38
C SER A 10 -12.14 -12.92 9.54
N ASP A 11 -10.97 -12.41 9.94
CA ASP A 11 -10.58 -11.02 9.73
C ASP A 11 -10.59 -10.77 8.21
N VAL A 12 -11.66 -10.12 7.74
CA VAL A 12 -11.75 -9.60 6.37
C VAL A 12 -10.66 -8.53 6.24
N ALA A 13 -9.50 -8.95 5.74
CA ALA A 13 -8.41 -8.08 5.37
C ALA A 13 -8.92 -7.05 4.36
N LYS A 14 -9.14 -5.82 4.82
CA LYS A 14 -9.51 -4.68 3.99
C LYS A 14 -8.45 -4.52 2.89
N PRO A 15 -8.80 -4.57 1.60
CA PRO A 15 -7.83 -4.54 0.52
C PRO A 15 -7.49 -3.09 0.18
N GLY A 16 -6.75 -2.43 1.05
CA GLY A 16 -6.21 -1.09 0.83
C GLY A 16 -4.81 -1.01 1.40
N ILE A 17 -3.92 -0.27 0.74
CA ILE A 17 -2.66 0.13 1.38
C ILE A 17 -3.04 0.99 2.58
N VAL A 18 -2.96 0.42 3.78
CA VAL A 18 -3.11 1.19 5.01
C VAL A 18 -1.80 1.97 5.16
N TRP A 19 -1.82 3.21 4.71
CA TRP A 19 -0.75 4.16 4.96
C TRP A 19 -0.68 4.45 6.45
N LYS A 20 0.16 3.69 7.16
CA LYS A 20 0.45 3.96 8.56
C LYS A 20 1.50 5.06 8.59
N GLN A 21 1.14 6.24 9.09
CA GLN A 21 2.08 7.37 9.24
C GLN A 21 3.33 6.98 10.06
N THR A 22 3.20 6.02 10.97
CA THR A 22 4.30 5.51 11.80
C THR A 22 5.12 4.37 11.17
N ALA A 23 4.77 3.91 9.97
CA ALA A 23 5.52 2.84 9.30
C ALA A 23 6.89 3.34 8.82
N GLY A 24 7.92 2.51 9.01
CA GLY A 24 9.27 2.80 8.55
C GLY A 24 9.34 2.86 7.02
N HIS A 25 10.35 3.54 6.49
CA HIS A 25 10.52 3.74 5.06
C HIS A 25 10.58 2.42 4.26
N GLU A 26 11.27 1.41 4.79
CA GLU A 26 11.36 0.09 4.18
C GLU A 26 10.05 -0.70 4.25
N GLU A 27 9.28 -0.53 5.32
CA GLU A 27 7.94 -1.13 5.47
C GLU A 27 6.97 -0.54 4.43
N LYS A 28 7.00 0.78 4.23
CA LYS A 28 6.24 1.48 3.19
C LYS A 28 6.59 0.94 1.79
N LYS A 29 7.88 0.72 1.48
CA LYS A 29 8.32 0.12 0.20
C LYS A 29 7.80 -1.31 0.01
N ALA A 30 7.90 -2.15 1.04
CA ALA A 30 7.44 -3.54 0.98
C ALA A 30 5.92 -3.62 0.73
N ALA A 31 5.14 -2.78 1.40
CA ALA A 31 3.68 -2.72 1.22
C ALA A 31 3.29 -2.33 -0.21
N ILE A 32 3.98 -1.35 -0.81
CA ILE A 32 3.76 -0.95 -2.21
C ILE A 32 4.13 -2.07 -3.17
N ALA A 33 5.26 -2.75 -2.94
CA ALA A 33 5.71 -3.85 -3.79
C ALA A 33 4.71 -5.01 -3.83
N GLU A 34 4.13 -5.39 -2.68
CA GLU A 34 3.10 -6.41 -2.61
C GLU A 34 1.79 -5.97 -3.31
N GLU A 35 1.38 -4.71 -3.15
CA GLU A 35 0.22 -4.18 -3.89
C GLU A 35 0.48 -4.16 -5.41
N MET A 36 1.67 -3.77 -5.87
CA MET A 36 2.02 -3.83 -7.29
C MET A 36 1.94 -5.26 -7.82
N LYS A 37 2.43 -6.23 -7.06
CA LYS A 37 2.33 -7.66 -7.39
C LYS A 37 0.88 -8.12 -7.47
N ARG A 38 0.01 -7.65 -6.56
CA ARG A 38 -1.43 -7.92 -6.60
C ARG A 38 -2.08 -7.31 -7.85
N MET A 39 -1.75 -6.06 -8.18
CA MET A 39 -2.28 -5.38 -9.37
C MET A 39 -1.83 -6.04 -10.68
N ARG A 40 -0.59 -6.57 -10.74
CA ARG A 40 -0.08 -7.30 -11.92
C ARG A 40 -0.78 -8.63 -12.17
N ARG A 41 -1.47 -9.20 -11.17
CA ARG A 41 -2.30 -10.41 -11.33
C ARG A 41 -3.66 -10.10 -11.94
N LEU A 42 -4.07 -8.84 -11.98
CA LEU A 42 -5.32 -8.45 -12.59
C LEU A 42 -5.18 -8.42 -14.12
N PRO A 43 -6.28 -8.65 -14.85
CA PRO A 43 -6.30 -8.54 -16.30
C PRO A 43 -5.81 -7.16 -16.78
N PRO A 44 -4.91 -7.09 -17.78
CA PRO A 44 -4.27 -5.85 -18.23
C PRO A 44 -5.24 -4.86 -18.90
N ASN A 45 -6.43 -5.30 -19.29
CA ASN A 45 -7.53 -4.48 -19.78
C ASN A 45 -8.30 -3.75 -18.65
N SER A 46 -7.96 -4.00 -17.38
CA SER A 46 -8.54 -3.25 -16.26
C SER A 46 -7.94 -1.85 -16.17
N SER A 47 -8.73 -0.84 -16.55
CA SER A 47 -8.39 0.58 -16.39
C SER A 47 -8.00 0.92 -14.95
N TYR A 48 -8.64 0.30 -13.95
CA TYR A 48 -8.30 0.46 -12.55
C TYR A 48 -6.90 -0.08 -12.23
N ALA A 49 -6.57 -1.31 -12.67
CA ALA A 49 -5.25 -1.90 -12.42
C ALA A 49 -4.12 -1.07 -13.06
N ALA A 50 -4.33 -0.61 -14.31
CA ALA A 50 -3.37 0.25 -15.00
C ALA A 50 -3.20 1.61 -14.30
N HIS A 51 -4.29 2.25 -13.88
CA HIS A 51 -4.23 3.49 -13.12
C HIS A 51 -3.53 3.30 -11.76
N ARG A 52 -3.90 2.25 -11.02
CA ARG A 52 -3.33 1.92 -9.72
C ARG A 52 -1.84 1.64 -9.80
N LEU A 53 -1.38 0.87 -10.79
CA LEU A 53 0.05 0.62 -11.02
C LEU A 53 0.84 1.92 -11.23
N ARG A 54 0.32 2.87 -12.01
CA ARG A 54 0.97 4.17 -12.21
C ARG A 54 1.07 5.00 -10.94
N LEU A 55 0.04 4.96 -10.09
CA LEU A 55 0.07 5.61 -8.78
C LEU A 55 1.12 4.97 -7.87
N LEU A 56 1.11 3.64 -7.76
CA LEU A 56 2.07 2.91 -6.92
C LEU A 56 3.51 3.14 -7.36
N ASP A 57 3.75 3.17 -8.66
CA ASP A 57 5.08 3.45 -9.21
C ASP A 57 5.56 4.86 -8.87
N LYS A 58 4.69 5.88 -9.03
CA LYS A 58 4.99 7.26 -8.62
C LYS A 58 5.31 7.35 -7.14
N ILE A 59 4.51 6.71 -6.29
CA ILE A 59 4.72 6.69 -4.84
C ILE A 59 6.05 6.00 -4.48
N TYR A 60 6.37 4.89 -5.15
CA TYR A 60 7.62 4.17 -4.92
C TYR A 60 8.85 5.00 -5.33
N GLN A 61 8.80 5.66 -6.48
CA GLN A 61 9.85 6.58 -6.93
C GLN A 61 10.04 7.74 -5.95
N LEU A 62 8.93 8.28 -5.42
CA LEU A 62 8.96 9.29 -4.38
C LEU A 62 9.71 8.77 -3.15
N LEU A 63 9.41 7.58 -2.64
CA LEU A 63 10.16 6.98 -1.51
C LEU A 63 11.65 6.76 -1.84
N LEU A 64 12.01 6.39 -3.08
CA LEU A 64 13.43 6.21 -3.43
C LEU A 64 14.22 7.52 -3.57
N ALA A 65 13.54 8.65 -3.78
CA ALA A 65 14.20 9.93 -3.93
C ALA A 65 14.85 10.38 -2.61
N LYS A 66 16.12 10.81 -2.68
CA LYS A 66 16.75 11.55 -1.57
C LYS A 66 16.04 12.89 -1.41
N ARG A 67 15.26 13.04 -0.35
CA ARG A 67 14.54 14.28 -0.01
C ARG A 67 15.16 14.96 1.18
N THR A 68 14.97 16.27 1.25
CA THR A 68 15.22 17.06 2.46
C THR A 68 14.05 16.88 3.43
N ASN A 69 14.25 17.13 4.73
CA ASN A 69 13.18 17.00 5.74
C ASN A 69 11.91 17.77 5.35
N SER A 70 12.05 18.99 4.81
CA SER A 70 10.92 19.80 4.36
C SER A 70 10.14 19.17 3.20
N GLN A 71 10.81 18.44 2.31
CA GLN A 71 10.15 17.73 1.20
C GLN A 71 9.45 16.45 1.66
N ASP A 72 9.98 15.77 2.67
CA ASP A 72 9.29 14.63 3.30
C ASP A 72 8.01 15.08 4.02
N GLU A 73 8.06 16.20 4.74
CA GLU A 73 6.87 16.78 5.39
C GLU A 73 5.79 17.18 4.38
N GLU A 74 6.17 17.86 3.29
CA GLU A 74 5.24 18.23 2.22
C GLU A 74 4.61 17.00 1.54
N LEU A 75 5.39 15.93 1.35
CA LEU A 75 4.91 14.68 0.80
C LEU A 75 3.90 13.99 1.74
N GLU A 76 4.16 13.97 3.05
CA GLU A 76 3.23 13.39 4.02
C GLU A 76 1.91 14.18 4.07
N LEU A 77 1.96 15.51 3.94
CA LEU A 77 0.79 16.36 3.79
C LEU A 77 -0.01 16.02 2.52
N LEU A 78 0.66 15.83 1.39
CA LEU A 78 0.02 15.43 0.13
C LEU A 78 -0.63 14.04 0.23
N PHE A 79 0.01 13.07 0.90
CA PHE A 79 -0.57 11.75 1.13
C PHE A 79 -1.75 11.77 2.12
N ALA A 80 -1.72 12.62 3.14
CA ALA A 80 -2.85 12.78 4.06
C ALA A 80 -4.12 13.31 3.35
N GLY A 81 -3.96 14.11 2.29
CA GLY A 81 -5.06 14.61 1.46
C GLY A 81 -5.55 13.64 0.37
N LEU A 82 -4.82 12.55 0.12
CA LEU A 82 -5.21 11.52 -0.84
C LEU A 82 -6.16 10.52 -0.17
N HIS A 83 -7.46 10.71 -0.39
CA HIS A 83 -8.47 9.71 -0.03
C HIS A 83 -8.35 8.52 -1.00
N ILE A 84 -7.79 7.41 -0.51
CA ILE A 84 -7.54 6.15 -1.27
C ILE A 84 -8.34 5.00 -0.67
#